data_AF-A0A9D1J3A9-F1
#
_entry.id   AF-A0A9D1J3A9-F1
#
_cell.length_a   1.000
_cell.length_b   1.000
_cell.length_c   1.000
_cell.angle_alpha   90.00
_cell.angle_beta   90.00
_cell.angle_gamma   90.00
#
_symmetry.space_group_name_H-M   'P 1'
#
loop_
_entity.id
_entity.type
_entity.pdbx_description
1 polymer ?
#
loop_
_entity_poly.entity_id
_entity_poly.type
_entity_poly.pdbx_seq_one_letter_code
_entity_poly.pdbx_strand_id
1 'polypeptide(L)'
;MSKDNKKKKVTAIIISIFIVIILLLAITYAYFSTELNGSDQIVKVGTLDLVLDETSEGINLGNAIGLSDSDGMSLTPSTFELRNNGNKAVDYTIYLDDNTIRETDTRIDDKFLKYNLKKNGENSGATLLTTTGSNPNRILDMGTIEGGETNTYSLNLWITDEVDGNYSGQVFSGKLRVEVSQERDKSVSAILLDNIKEQNQYNDGTDTFITGEDPNNYIWYSGKLWRAVSVNNDAKTTKLVTQWNISAITYSSGSDAFDGSYMEEWLNDTTVDGFLGNLRDYENFIVTDSAWDATEDNTLLGSITRPNGTTTVTAPVGLLNIYEYQESYRGTTYSNGYLNNGLRWWTLTSGGGGVRIVENNGNAVIFASPSSNSNGVRPSINLKSSVKIVDGNGTIDNPYRLNGDNDTSLSGTLLSSRYSGEYIRFGTGENNLYRIVSHENGIGTKIVSAEPLKDSGAFKRIMSFGGNTTFSSTNTVGSFLNGDYLTNYVGSPYTEMIEDSTTWYLGRVGYGASYRVAKYTDTSMTGFATSTNAKVGLLRFGELMSGQFDRNGNNITYWTLTPYSSSDVWFVDDDGYCNKNGPALAYGVRPSINLKSNVQIVNGNGTKQNPFQIALQ
;
A
#
# COMPACT_ATOMS: atom_id res chain seq x y z
N MET A 1 -35.27 -43.09 31.82
CA MET A 1 -34.36 -42.02 32.31
C MET A 1 -34.91 -40.67 31.83
N SER A 2 -35.39 -39.85 32.76
CA SER A 2 -36.21 -38.64 32.51
C SER A 2 -35.51 -37.57 31.65
N LYS A 3 -36.28 -36.90 30.78
CA LYS A 3 -35.89 -35.74 29.94
C LYS A 3 -35.20 -34.63 30.76
N ASP A 4 -35.53 -34.49 32.04
CA ASP A 4 -34.92 -33.49 32.94
C ASP A 4 -33.46 -33.79 33.30
N ASN A 5 -33.06 -35.06 33.40
CA ASN A 5 -31.67 -35.42 33.67
C ASN A 5 -30.77 -35.18 32.46
N LYS A 6 -31.32 -35.22 31.24
CA LYS A 6 -30.58 -34.89 30.00
C LYS A 6 -30.38 -33.37 29.87
N LYS A 7 -31.41 -32.55 30.16
CA LYS A 7 -31.28 -31.09 30.19
C LYS A 7 -30.29 -30.62 31.26
N LYS A 8 -30.36 -31.15 32.49
CA LYS A 8 -29.40 -30.81 33.55
C LYS A 8 -27.96 -31.17 33.20
N LYS A 9 -27.71 -32.31 32.52
CA LYS A 9 -26.37 -32.68 32.04
C LYS A 9 -25.86 -31.75 30.93
N VAL A 10 -26.71 -31.37 29.98
CA VAL A 10 -26.32 -30.46 28.88
C VAL A 10 -26.05 -29.05 29.41
N THR A 11 -26.88 -28.54 30.33
CA THR A 11 -26.65 -27.25 30.98
C THR A 11 -25.37 -27.26 31.82
N ALA A 12 -25.06 -28.35 32.53
CA ALA A 12 -23.80 -28.50 33.27
C ALA A 12 -22.56 -28.50 32.35
N ILE A 13 -22.65 -29.11 31.16
CA ILE A 13 -21.55 -29.10 30.17
C ILE A 13 -21.34 -27.72 29.58
N ILE A 14 -22.41 -26.99 29.23
CA ILE A 14 -22.30 -25.62 28.68
C ILE A 14 -21.70 -24.67 29.72
N ILE A 15 -22.13 -24.75 30.97
CA ILE A 15 -21.55 -23.95 32.07
C ILE A 15 -20.06 -24.27 32.25
N SER A 16 -19.68 -25.55 32.15
CA SER A 16 -18.27 -25.96 32.28
C SER A 16 -17.41 -25.41 31.14
N ILE A 17 -17.90 -25.41 29.89
CA ILE A 17 -17.19 -24.83 28.74
C ILE A 17 -17.07 -23.31 28.88
N PHE A 18 -18.13 -22.64 29.36
CA PHE A 18 -18.12 -21.20 29.57
C PHE A 18 -17.13 -20.79 30.67
N ILE A 19 -17.02 -21.59 31.75
CA ILE A 19 -16.02 -21.41 32.80
C ILE A 19 -14.59 -21.59 32.26
N VAL A 20 -14.35 -22.57 31.38
CA VAL A 20 -13.03 -22.77 30.74
C VAL A 20 -12.68 -21.62 29.79
N ILE A 21 -13.65 -21.07 29.05
CA ILE A 21 -13.43 -19.91 28.17
C ILE A 21 -13.15 -18.64 28.99
N ILE A 22 -13.86 -18.43 30.10
CA ILE A 22 -13.58 -17.32 31.03
C ILE A 22 -12.19 -17.50 31.67
N LEU A 23 -11.81 -18.71 32.06
CA LEU A 23 -10.47 -19.00 32.56
C LEU A 23 -9.38 -18.78 31.49
N LEU A 24 -9.62 -19.15 30.23
CA LEU A 24 -8.69 -18.89 29.14
C LEU A 24 -8.57 -17.38 28.84
N LEU A 25 -9.68 -16.65 28.79
CA LEU A 25 -9.67 -15.19 28.63
C LEU A 25 -9.02 -14.48 29.83
N ALA A 26 -9.21 -15.00 31.05
CA ALA A 26 -8.56 -14.50 32.26
C ALA A 26 -7.06 -14.82 32.29
N ILE A 27 -6.62 -15.98 31.77
CA ILE A 27 -5.19 -16.30 31.62
C ILE A 27 -4.56 -15.44 30.53
N THR A 28 -5.23 -15.22 29.40
CA THR A 28 -4.73 -14.32 28.34
C THR A 28 -4.69 -12.87 28.81
N TYR A 29 -5.69 -12.42 29.57
CA TYR A 29 -5.68 -11.09 30.20
C TYR A 29 -4.62 -11.00 31.30
N ALA A 30 -4.41 -12.03 32.13
CA ALA A 30 -3.34 -12.06 33.13
C ALA A 30 -1.92 -12.16 32.52
N TYR A 31 -1.80 -12.71 31.30
CA TYR A 31 -0.55 -12.71 30.54
C TYR A 31 -0.27 -11.35 29.88
N PHE A 32 -1.29 -10.51 29.69
CA PHE A 32 -1.20 -9.14 29.16
C PHE A 32 -1.39 -8.03 30.22
N SER A 33 -1.74 -8.39 31.45
CA SER A 33 -1.96 -7.50 32.59
C SER A 33 -1.26 -8.12 33.79
N THR A 34 0.05 -7.92 33.87
CA THR A 34 0.80 -8.09 35.10
C THR A 34 0.87 -6.74 35.80
N GLU A 35 0.01 -6.54 36.81
CA GLU A 35 0.31 -5.59 37.88
C GLU A 35 1.42 -6.21 38.75
N LEU A 36 2.63 -5.70 38.57
CA LEU A 36 3.81 -6.08 39.35
C LEU A 36 3.76 -5.39 40.72
N ASN A 37 3.19 -6.08 41.71
CA ASN A 37 3.33 -5.74 43.12
C ASN A 37 4.30 -6.75 43.77
N GLY A 38 5.55 -6.34 43.97
CA GLY A 38 6.60 -7.11 44.64
C GLY A 38 7.90 -6.33 44.69
N SER A 39 8.64 -6.47 45.78
CA SER A 39 9.66 -5.55 46.32
C SER A 39 11.02 -5.47 45.59
N ASP A 40 11.10 -5.99 44.36
CA ASP A 40 12.22 -5.80 43.43
C ASP A 40 11.60 -5.45 42.06
N GLN A 41 11.72 -4.20 41.59
CA GLN A 41 11.06 -3.76 40.36
C GLN A 41 11.84 -4.20 39.11
N ILE A 42 11.74 -5.50 38.79
CA ILE A 42 12.17 -6.04 37.50
C ILE A 42 10.96 -6.04 36.55
N VAL A 43 10.97 -5.17 35.53
CA VAL A 43 9.99 -5.22 34.43
C VAL A 43 10.57 -6.11 33.33
N LYS A 44 9.91 -7.24 33.06
CA LYS A 44 10.31 -8.19 32.01
C LYS A 44 9.41 -8.05 30.79
N VAL A 45 10.01 -7.78 29.63
CA VAL A 45 9.32 -7.82 28.33
C VAL A 45 10.14 -8.67 27.37
N GLY A 46 9.73 -9.92 27.16
CA GLY A 46 10.47 -10.87 26.33
C GLY A 46 11.85 -11.20 26.93
N THR A 47 12.93 -10.81 26.23
CA THR A 47 14.32 -11.05 26.64
C THR A 47 14.98 -9.86 27.36
N LEU A 48 14.31 -8.71 27.46
CA LEU A 48 14.82 -7.54 28.19
C LEU A 48 14.34 -7.55 29.64
N ASP A 49 15.28 -7.36 30.57
CA ASP A 49 15.03 -7.04 31.97
C ASP A 49 15.37 -5.55 32.20
N LEU A 50 14.38 -4.74 32.57
CA LEU A 50 14.63 -3.45 33.20
C LEU A 50 14.76 -3.69 34.70
N VAL A 51 15.91 -3.38 35.28
CA VAL A 51 16.21 -3.56 36.70
C VAL A 51 16.37 -2.19 37.34
N LEU A 52 15.37 -1.79 38.11
CA LEU A 52 15.41 -0.56 38.90
C LEU A 52 16.10 -0.83 40.24
N ASP A 53 17.10 -0.03 40.58
CA ASP A 53 17.83 -0.13 41.87
C ASP A 53 17.15 0.73 42.97
N GLU A 54 15.95 1.26 42.70
CA GLU A 54 15.21 2.05 43.68
C GLU A 54 14.38 1.18 44.63
N THR A 55 14.41 1.58 45.90
CA THR A 55 13.50 1.09 46.95
C THR A 55 12.04 1.32 46.53
N SER A 56 11.11 0.54 47.09
CA SER A 56 9.68 0.41 46.75
C SER A 56 8.78 1.68 46.71
N GLU A 57 9.35 2.90 46.70
CA GLU A 57 8.64 4.19 46.78
C GLU A 57 8.67 5.04 45.48
N GLY A 58 9.34 4.60 44.41
CA GLY A 58 9.39 5.29 43.10
C GLY A 58 10.26 6.55 43.04
N ILE A 59 10.28 7.25 41.89
CA ILE A 59 11.11 8.45 41.68
C ILE A 59 10.41 9.66 42.29
N ASN A 60 11.05 10.29 43.28
CA ASN A 60 10.52 11.46 43.98
C ASN A 60 11.51 12.63 43.95
N LEU A 61 10.97 13.85 43.99
CA LEU A 61 11.76 15.07 44.18
C LEU A 61 12.09 15.17 45.68
N GLY A 62 13.30 14.85 46.10
CA GLY A 62 13.76 15.11 47.47
C GLY A 62 13.86 16.61 47.78
N ASN A 63 14.98 17.07 48.35
CA ASN A 63 15.25 18.51 48.56
C ASN A 63 15.68 19.24 47.27
N ALA A 64 15.01 18.97 46.14
CA ALA A 64 15.40 19.38 44.79
C ALA A 64 14.54 20.56 44.28
N ILE A 65 14.53 21.68 45.00
CA ILE A 65 13.61 22.80 44.76
C ILE A 65 14.35 24.09 44.40
N GLY A 66 13.98 24.71 43.28
CA GLY A 66 14.50 26.02 42.85
C GLY A 66 16.00 26.00 42.59
N LEU A 67 16.46 25.00 41.85
CA LEU A 67 17.88 24.78 41.59
C LEU A 67 18.27 25.24 40.18
N SER A 68 19.48 25.79 40.08
CA SER A 68 20.17 26.04 38.82
C SER A 68 20.50 24.73 38.10
N ASP A 69 20.76 24.77 36.79
CA ASP A 69 21.14 23.57 36.02
C ASP A 69 22.39 22.86 36.58
N SER A 70 23.39 23.61 37.06
CA SER A 70 24.60 23.03 37.66
C SER A 70 24.31 22.31 38.98
N ASP A 71 23.41 22.86 39.81
CA ASP A 71 23.06 22.28 41.10
C ASP A 71 22.14 21.07 40.92
N GLY A 72 21.16 21.18 40.02
CA GLY A 72 20.24 20.08 39.67
C GLY A 72 20.98 18.85 39.11
N MET A 73 21.97 19.06 38.24
CA MET A 73 22.82 17.99 37.70
C MET A 73 23.77 17.38 38.74
N SER A 74 23.99 18.05 39.88
CA SER A 74 24.87 17.59 40.97
C SER A 74 24.12 16.83 42.07
N LEU A 75 22.79 16.68 41.96
CA LEU A 75 21.99 15.90 42.89
C LEU A 75 22.40 14.43 42.90
N THR A 76 22.07 13.73 43.99
CA THR A 76 22.16 12.26 44.03
C THR A 76 21.13 11.70 43.04
N PRO A 77 21.56 10.96 42.00
CA PRO A 77 20.64 10.48 40.96
C PRO A 77 19.93 9.19 41.38
N SER A 78 18.78 8.94 40.78
CA SER A 78 18.13 7.64 40.73
C SER A 78 18.82 6.76 39.69
N THR A 79 19.27 5.56 40.06
CA THR A 79 20.00 4.65 39.15
C THR A 79 19.16 3.45 38.72
N PHE A 80 19.31 3.06 37.46
CA PHE A 80 18.64 1.87 36.91
C PHE A 80 19.43 1.28 35.75
N GLU A 81 19.18 0.01 35.46
CA GLU A 81 19.82 -0.73 34.37
C GLU A 81 18.79 -1.27 33.39
N LEU A 82 19.14 -1.24 32.10
CA LEU A 82 18.42 -1.95 31.05
C LEU A 82 19.31 -3.07 30.53
N ARG A 83 18.89 -4.33 30.71
CA ARG A 83 19.67 -5.53 30.38
C ARG A 83 19.01 -6.33 29.28
N ASN A 84 19.71 -6.61 28.18
CA ASN A 84 19.24 -7.52 27.14
C ASN A 84 19.77 -8.93 27.39
N ASN A 85 18.95 -9.79 27.99
CA ASN A 85 19.31 -11.19 28.24
C ASN A 85 19.13 -12.09 26.99
N GLY A 86 18.72 -11.52 25.86
CA GLY A 86 18.59 -12.22 24.59
C GLY A 86 19.90 -12.30 23.82
N ASN A 87 19.89 -12.97 22.67
CA ASN A 87 21.03 -13.05 21.75
C ASN A 87 20.89 -12.16 20.50
N LYS A 88 19.87 -11.29 20.46
CA LYS A 88 19.57 -10.38 19.35
C LYS A 88 19.49 -8.95 19.86
N ALA A 89 19.84 -8.00 19.00
CA ALA A 89 19.56 -6.58 19.22
C ALA A 89 18.06 -6.35 19.40
N VAL A 90 17.72 -5.43 20.30
CA VAL A 90 16.34 -5.05 20.57
C VAL A 90 16.23 -3.54 20.72
N ASP A 91 15.21 -2.96 20.07
CA ASP A 91 14.89 -1.55 20.22
C ASP A 91 14.02 -1.32 21.47
N TYR A 92 14.29 -0.25 22.18
CA TYR A 92 13.60 0.10 23.41
C TYR A 92 13.29 1.60 23.49
N THR A 93 12.24 1.92 24.25
CA THR A 93 11.91 3.29 24.67
C THR A 93 11.68 3.31 26.18
N ILE A 94 12.31 4.24 26.89
CA ILE A 94 12.16 4.46 28.33
C ILE A 94 11.31 5.71 28.56
N TYR A 95 10.24 5.57 29.32
CA TYR A 95 9.32 6.63 29.67
C TYR A 95 9.36 6.95 31.16
N LEU A 96 9.11 8.22 31.52
CA LEU A 96 8.84 8.69 32.88
C LEU A 96 7.36 9.05 33.03
N ASP A 97 6.54 8.13 33.49
CA ASP A 97 5.11 8.36 33.67
C ASP A 97 4.78 8.81 35.10
N ASP A 98 3.60 9.38 35.29
CA ASP A 98 3.10 9.71 36.63
C ASP A 98 2.83 8.43 37.42
N ASN A 99 3.25 8.44 38.69
CA ASN A 99 2.81 7.48 39.69
C ASN A 99 1.59 8.02 40.47
N THR A 100 0.88 7.17 41.20
CA THR A 100 -0.24 7.59 42.03
C THR A 100 0.24 8.50 43.18
N ILE A 101 -0.46 9.62 43.39
CA ILE A 101 -0.27 10.51 44.57
C ILE A 101 -1.51 10.43 45.47
N ARG A 102 -1.44 10.96 46.69
CA ARG A 102 -2.60 11.01 47.58
C ARG A 102 -3.68 11.90 46.97
N GLU A 103 -4.95 11.56 47.21
CA GLU A 103 -6.09 12.35 46.71
C GLU A 103 -6.09 13.81 47.22
N THR A 104 -5.41 14.08 48.34
CA THR A 104 -5.28 15.43 48.92
C THR A 104 -4.15 16.26 48.33
N ASP A 105 -3.25 15.65 47.56
CA ASP A 105 -2.06 16.30 47.04
C ASP A 105 -2.34 16.88 45.65
N THR A 106 -1.71 18.01 45.32
CA THR A 106 -1.75 18.58 43.96
C THR A 106 -0.47 18.22 43.22
N ARG A 107 -0.58 17.70 42.01
CA ARG A 107 0.59 17.32 41.19
C ARG A 107 1.33 18.56 40.69
N ILE A 108 2.66 18.50 40.67
CA ILE A 108 3.48 19.54 40.04
C ILE A 108 3.34 19.52 38.51
N ASP A 109 3.24 20.70 37.91
CA ASP A 109 3.22 20.89 36.45
C ASP A 109 4.61 20.65 35.86
N ASP A 110 4.70 19.87 34.78
CA ASP A 110 5.95 19.47 34.11
C ASP A 110 6.80 20.66 33.67
N LYS A 111 6.19 21.83 33.45
CA LYS A 111 6.93 23.06 33.09
C LYS A 111 7.90 23.52 34.18
N PHE A 112 7.73 23.07 35.41
CA PHE A 112 8.64 23.39 36.51
C PHE A 112 9.79 22.38 36.64
N LEU A 113 9.75 21.27 35.90
CA LEU A 113 10.67 20.16 36.07
C LEU A 113 11.73 20.13 34.97
N LYS A 114 12.99 20.04 35.38
CA LYS A 114 14.11 19.68 34.49
C LYS A 114 14.70 18.34 34.92
N TYR A 115 15.28 17.63 33.95
CA TYR A 115 16.00 16.39 34.18
C TYR A 115 17.36 16.38 33.48
N ASN A 116 18.25 15.51 33.96
CA ASN A 116 19.44 15.08 33.25
C ASN A 116 19.51 13.56 33.33
N LEU A 117 19.64 12.90 32.18
CA LEU A 117 19.81 11.47 32.09
C LEU A 117 21.24 11.17 31.65
N LYS A 118 21.99 10.48 32.51
CA LYS A 118 23.31 9.97 32.18
C LYS A 118 23.19 8.53 31.70
N LYS A 119 23.65 8.23 30.49
CA LYS A 119 23.69 6.87 29.92
C LYS A 119 25.13 6.42 29.77
N ASN A 120 25.51 5.32 30.40
CA ASN A 120 26.88 4.77 30.35
C ASN A 120 27.99 5.81 30.61
N GLY A 121 27.73 6.79 31.48
CA GLY A 121 28.67 7.86 31.81
C GLY A 121 28.45 9.19 31.07
N GLU A 122 27.69 9.22 29.98
CA GLU A 122 27.47 10.41 29.15
C GLU A 122 26.18 11.15 29.52
N ASN A 123 26.24 12.46 29.72
CA ASN A 123 25.08 13.28 30.11
C ASN A 123 24.26 13.73 28.90
N SER A 124 22.92 13.69 29.01
CA SER A 124 22.01 14.35 28.07
C SER A 124 22.04 15.89 28.20
N GLY A 125 22.44 16.40 29.36
CA GLY A 125 22.33 17.82 29.71
C GLY A 125 20.99 18.15 30.35
N ALA A 126 20.91 19.29 31.02
CA ALA A 126 19.70 19.78 31.67
C ALA A 126 18.60 20.09 30.65
N THR A 127 17.48 19.37 30.75
CA THR A 127 16.39 19.40 29.77
C THR A 127 15.05 19.58 30.46
N LEU A 128 14.19 20.46 29.93
CA LEU A 128 12.85 20.69 30.48
C LEU A 128 11.95 19.48 30.20
N LEU A 129 11.23 18.99 31.22
CA LEU A 129 10.47 17.75 31.09
C LEU A 129 9.38 17.84 30.02
N THR A 130 8.79 19.02 29.79
CA THR A 130 7.79 19.25 28.74
C THR A 130 8.31 18.98 27.32
N THR A 131 9.62 18.94 27.08
CA THR A 131 10.17 18.59 25.76
C THR A 131 10.16 17.09 25.49
N THR A 132 9.87 16.26 26.49
CA THR A 132 9.84 14.80 26.39
C THR A 132 8.47 14.22 26.05
N GLY A 133 7.44 15.07 25.95
CA GLY A 133 6.04 14.68 25.77
C GLY A 133 5.16 15.08 26.95
N SER A 134 3.97 14.51 27.02
CA SER A 134 3.03 14.66 28.14
C SER A 134 2.76 13.30 28.79
N ASN A 135 2.25 13.30 30.01
CA ASN A 135 1.88 12.06 30.70
C ASN A 135 0.54 11.46 30.21
N PRO A 136 0.42 10.13 30.05
CA PRO A 136 1.53 9.17 29.92
C PRO A 136 2.27 9.36 28.58
N ASN A 137 3.53 8.91 28.52
CA ASN A 137 4.46 8.94 27.36
C ASN A 137 5.50 10.09 27.33
N ARG A 138 6.08 10.45 28.47
CA ARG A 138 7.29 11.29 28.52
C ARG A 138 8.54 10.46 28.24
N ILE A 139 9.16 10.60 27.08
CA ILE A 139 10.30 9.78 26.63
C ILE A 139 11.62 10.32 27.20
N LEU A 140 12.30 9.51 28.02
CA LEU A 140 13.62 9.86 28.56
C LEU A 140 14.79 9.42 27.66
N ASP A 141 14.71 8.20 27.09
CA ASP A 141 15.70 7.64 26.18
C ASP A 141 15.03 6.66 25.22
N MET A 142 15.59 6.53 24.03
CA MET A 142 15.25 5.45 23.10
C MET A 142 16.49 5.01 22.35
N GLY A 143 16.56 3.75 21.97
CA GLY A 143 17.69 3.25 21.20
C GLY A 143 17.64 1.74 21.03
N THR A 144 18.79 1.18 20.66
CA THR A 144 18.98 -0.25 20.45
C THR A 144 19.99 -0.78 21.48
N ILE A 145 19.73 -1.96 22.03
CA ILE A 145 20.66 -2.68 22.91
C ILE A 145 20.95 -4.06 22.33
N GLU A 146 22.22 -4.36 22.11
CA GLU A 146 22.67 -5.64 21.55
C GLU A 146 22.41 -6.81 22.52
N GLY A 147 22.35 -8.04 21.99
CA GLY A 147 22.13 -9.23 22.81
C GLY A 147 23.26 -9.46 23.81
N GLY A 148 22.94 -9.61 25.09
CA GLY A 148 23.89 -9.80 26.19
C GLY A 148 24.41 -8.51 26.82
N GLU A 149 24.09 -7.34 26.27
CA GLU A 149 24.58 -6.05 26.76
C GLU A 149 23.71 -5.46 27.88
N THR A 150 24.29 -4.51 28.62
CA THR A 150 23.63 -3.75 29.69
C THR A 150 23.94 -2.25 29.57
N ASN A 151 22.89 -1.42 29.52
CA ASN A 151 23.01 0.02 29.65
C ASN A 151 22.74 0.45 31.10
N THR A 152 23.59 1.30 31.64
CA THR A 152 23.47 1.89 32.98
C THR A 152 22.98 3.33 32.88
N TYR A 153 22.03 3.70 33.75
CA TYR A 153 21.43 5.03 33.76
C TYR A 153 21.52 5.69 35.12
N SER A 154 21.65 7.01 35.11
CA SER A 154 21.50 7.86 36.30
C SER A 154 20.62 9.07 35.95
N LEU A 155 19.47 9.18 36.61
CA LEU A 155 18.49 10.25 36.39
C LEU A 155 18.55 11.26 37.54
N ASN A 156 18.80 12.52 37.21
CA ASN A 156 18.58 13.66 38.09
C ASN A 156 17.29 14.36 37.69
N LEU A 157 16.44 14.72 38.65
CA LEU A 157 15.19 15.45 38.43
C LEU A 157 15.06 16.56 39.49
N TRP A 158 14.74 17.79 39.08
CA TRP A 158 14.62 18.94 39.99
C TRP A 158 13.59 19.96 39.51
N ILE A 159 13.13 20.80 40.44
CA ILE A 159 12.38 22.02 40.13
C ILE A 159 13.37 23.12 39.77
N THR A 160 13.27 23.66 38.56
CA THR A 160 14.16 24.72 38.07
C THR A 160 13.85 26.08 38.71
N ASP A 161 14.88 26.89 38.94
CA ASP A 161 14.77 28.30 39.33
C ASP A 161 14.42 29.24 38.16
N GLU A 162 14.44 28.75 36.92
CA GLU A 162 14.22 29.55 35.70
C GLU A 162 12.75 29.88 35.43
N VAL A 163 11.81 29.19 36.09
CA VAL A 163 10.38 29.35 35.84
C VAL A 163 9.71 29.98 37.07
N ASP A 164 9.27 31.22 36.90
CA ASP A 164 8.48 31.93 37.92
C ASP A 164 7.12 31.25 38.11
N GLY A 165 6.79 30.88 39.35
CA GLY A 165 5.49 30.30 39.69
C GLY A 165 5.41 29.79 41.12
N ASN A 166 4.19 29.47 41.57
CA ASN A 166 3.97 28.85 42.88
C ASN A 166 3.89 27.33 42.73
N TYR A 167 4.95 26.63 43.14
CA TYR A 167 5.02 25.17 43.25
C TYR A 167 4.93 24.69 44.71
N SER A 168 4.65 25.59 45.67
CA SER A 168 4.56 25.26 47.09
C SER A 168 3.36 24.36 47.38
N GLY A 169 3.61 23.23 48.07
CA GLY A 169 2.59 22.26 48.44
C GLY A 169 2.20 21.29 47.31
N GLN A 170 2.87 21.36 46.16
CA GLN A 170 2.70 20.39 45.07
C GLN A 170 3.66 19.22 45.23
N VAL A 171 3.27 18.05 44.73
CA VAL A 171 4.01 16.79 44.86
C VAL A 171 4.30 16.21 43.48
N PHE A 172 5.52 15.70 43.30
CA PHE A 172 5.86 14.83 42.18
C PHE A 172 6.06 13.40 42.67
N SER A 173 5.49 12.45 41.94
CA SER A 173 5.83 11.04 42.06
C SER A 173 5.80 10.42 40.67
N GLY A 174 6.91 9.82 40.25
CA GLY A 174 7.09 9.25 38.91
C GLY A 174 7.42 7.76 38.95
N LYS A 175 7.17 7.08 37.83
CA LYS A 175 7.58 5.69 37.59
C LYS A 175 8.22 5.55 36.21
N LEU A 176 9.22 4.69 36.10
CA LEU A 176 9.82 4.34 34.81
C LEU A 176 9.04 3.20 34.16
N ARG A 177 8.80 3.32 32.86
CA ARG A 177 8.24 2.26 32.02
C ARG A 177 9.16 2.05 30.83
N VAL A 178 9.43 0.79 30.48
CA VAL A 178 10.11 0.45 29.24
C VAL A 178 9.12 -0.19 28.28
N GLU A 179 9.14 0.24 27.02
CA GLU A 179 8.52 -0.48 25.92
C GLU A 179 9.60 -1.06 25.04
N VAL A 180 9.33 -2.26 24.53
CA VAL A 180 10.25 -3.02 23.70
C VAL A 180 9.64 -3.15 22.32
N SER A 181 10.37 -2.69 21.31
CA SER A 181 10.09 -2.99 19.92
C SER A 181 11.03 -4.11 19.47
N GLN A 182 10.57 -5.35 19.46
CA GLN A 182 11.34 -6.52 18.99
C GLN A 182 11.44 -6.57 17.45
N GLU A 183 11.55 -5.43 16.79
CA GLU A 183 11.47 -5.37 15.34
C GLU A 183 12.81 -5.75 14.71
N ARG A 184 12.91 -7.05 14.40
CA ARG A 184 13.60 -7.60 13.23
C ARG A 184 13.63 -6.56 12.11
N ASP A 185 14.76 -6.39 11.42
CA ASP A 185 14.90 -5.44 10.32
C ASP A 185 13.61 -5.40 9.48
N LYS A 186 12.91 -4.26 9.57
CA LYS A 186 11.62 -4.06 8.93
C LYS A 186 11.76 -3.70 7.46
N SER A 187 12.97 -3.63 6.92
CA SER A 187 13.15 -3.42 5.49
C SER A 187 12.32 -4.44 4.69
N VAL A 188 11.75 -3.99 3.59
CA VAL A 188 10.94 -4.87 2.72
C VAL A 188 11.72 -6.12 2.32
N SER A 189 13.01 -5.95 1.99
CA SER A 189 13.89 -7.04 1.60
C SER A 189 14.13 -8.06 2.71
N ALA A 190 14.42 -7.62 3.94
CA ALA A 190 14.63 -8.54 5.07
C ALA A 190 13.36 -9.34 5.39
N ILE A 191 12.21 -8.67 5.52
CA ILE A 191 10.93 -9.32 5.82
C ILE A 191 10.54 -10.34 4.75
N LEU A 192 10.73 -10.02 3.46
CA LEU A 192 10.43 -10.95 2.37
C LEU A 192 11.30 -12.21 2.45
N LEU A 193 12.61 -12.05 2.58
CA LEU A 193 13.55 -13.18 2.65
C LEU A 193 13.37 -14.02 3.92
N ASP A 194 12.93 -13.41 5.02
CA ASP A 194 12.64 -14.10 6.28
C ASP A 194 11.32 -14.88 6.27
N ASN A 195 10.28 -14.36 5.60
CA ASN A 195 8.94 -14.93 5.65
C ASN A 195 8.64 -15.90 4.50
N ILE A 196 9.31 -15.73 3.36
CA ILE A 196 9.19 -16.65 2.22
C ILE A 196 10.03 -17.88 2.52
N LYS A 197 9.46 -19.07 2.37
CA LYS A 197 10.16 -20.32 2.65
C LYS A 197 11.37 -20.47 1.72
N GLU A 198 12.49 -20.99 2.25
CA GLU A 198 13.76 -21.13 1.52
C GLU A 198 13.61 -21.88 0.18
N GLN A 199 12.75 -22.90 0.09
CA GLN A 199 12.50 -23.63 -1.16
C GLN A 199 11.79 -22.80 -2.25
N ASN A 200 11.18 -21.68 -1.86
CA ASN A 200 10.54 -20.71 -2.76
C ASN A 200 11.46 -19.49 -3.00
N GLN A 201 12.76 -19.67 -2.78
CA GLN A 201 13.79 -18.67 -3.06
C GLN A 201 14.84 -19.26 -3.99
N TYR A 202 15.37 -18.44 -4.90
CA TYR A 202 16.48 -18.81 -5.76
C TYR A 202 17.45 -17.65 -5.87
N ASN A 203 18.67 -17.85 -5.35
CA ASN A 203 19.75 -16.88 -5.45
C ASN A 203 20.66 -17.23 -6.62
N ASP A 204 20.79 -16.30 -7.57
CA ASP A 204 21.64 -16.48 -8.75
C ASP A 204 23.01 -15.76 -8.66
N GLY A 205 23.33 -15.25 -7.48
CA GLY A 205 24.53 -14.46 -7.18
C GLY A 205 24.24 -12.96 -7.09
N THR A 206 23.38 -12.42 -7.96
CA THR A 206 23.08 -10.99 -8.02
C THR A 206 21.77 -10.67 -7.29
N ASP A 207 20.73 -11.44 -7.56
CA ASP A 207 19.43 -11.28 -6.94
C ASP A 207 18.97 -12.59 -6.30
N THR A 208 18.20 -12.48 -5.22
CA THR A 208 17.41 -13.58 -4.68
C THR A 208 15.97 -13.44 -5.19
N PHE A 209 15.59 -14.33 -6.11
CA PHE A 209 14.25 -14.41 -6.68
C PHE A 209 13.29 -15.12 -5.76
N ILE A 210 12.05 -14.64 -5.75
CA ILE A 210 10.90 -15.34 -5.18
C ILE A 210 10.35 -16.28 -6.25
N THR A 211 10.05 -17.52 -5.90
CA THR A 211 9.66 -18.59 -6.84
C THR A 211 8.45 -19.40 -6.33
N GLY A 212 7.93 -20.28 -7.18
CA GLY A 212 6.87 -21.23 -6.83
C GLY A 212 5.45 -20.77 -7.14
N GLU A 213 4.46 -21.37 -6.48
CA GLU A 213 3.05 -21.23 -6.84
C GLU A 213 2.31 -20.14 -6.05
N ASP A 214 2.52 -20.09 -4.73
CA ASP A 214 1.77 -19.22 -3.83
C ASP A 214 2.64 -18.66 -2.68
N PRO A 215 3.65 -17.82 -2.98
CA PRO A 215 4.35 -17.09 -1.95
C PRO A 215 3.49 -15.94 -1.41
N ASN A 216 3.54 -15.71 -0.10
CA ASN A 216 2.94 -14.55 0.57
C ASN A 216 3.80 -13.30 0.34
N ASN A 217 3.80 -12.81 -0.91
CA ASN A 217 4.65 -11.72 -1.39
C ASN A 217 3.87 -10.53 -1.94
N TYR A 218 2.63 -10.33 -1.47
CA TYR A 218 1.80 -9.21 -1.86
C TYR A 218 2.16 -7.94 -1.08
N ILE A 219 2.31 -6.82 -1.79
CA ILE A 219 2.59 -5.50 -1.20
C ILE A 219 1.53 -4.52 -1.72
N TRP A 220 0.95 -3.72 -0.82
CA TRP A 220 0.09 -2.61 -1.21
C TRP A 220 0.91 -1.33 -1.20
N TYR A 221 0.98 -0.69 -2.37
CA TYR A 221 1.66 0.58 -2.54
C TYR A 221 0.90 1.48 -3.51
N SER A 222 0.62 2.71 -3.09
CA SER A 222 0.05 3.76 -3.92
C SER A 222 -1.27 3.34 -4.61
N GLY A 223 -2.18 2.76 -3.83
CA GLY A 223 -3.50 2.33 -4.29
C GLY A 223 -3.51 1.08 -5.18
N LYS A 224 -2.37 0.40 -5.33
CA LYS A 224 -2.21 -0.76 -6.22
C LYS A 224 -1.65 -1.94 -5.45
N LEU A 225 -2.06 -3.13 -5.86
CA LEU A 225 -1.55 -4.39 -5.36
C LEU A 225 -0.37 -4.84 -6.23
N TRP A 226 0.75 -5.15 -5.58
CA TRP A 226 2.02 -5.55 -6.20
C TRP A 226 2.43 -6.93 -5.73
N ARG A 227 3.28 -7.58 -6.53
CA ARG A 227 4.00 -8.83 -6.19
C ARG A 227 5.48 -8.52 -6.13
N ALA A 228 6.14 -8.93 -5.05
CA ALA A 228 7.59 -8.91 -5.02
C ALA A 228 8.17 -10.03 -5.91
N VAL A 229 9.17 -9.68 -6.71
CA VAL A 229 9.80 -10.54 -7.72
C VAL A 229 11.16 -11.02 -7.25
N SER A 230 11.99 -10.10 -6.79
CA SER A 230 13.33 -10.40 -6.30
C SER A 230 13.85 -9.33 -5.33
N VAL A 231 14.87 -9.69 -4.57
CA VAL A 231 15.66 -8.79 -3.74
C VAL A 231 17.08 -8.74 -4.30
N ASN A 232 17.62 -7.54 -4.55
CA ASN A 232 19.02 -7.40 -4.93
C ASN A 232 19.93 -7.69 -3.74
N ASN A 233 20.91 -8.57 -3.92
CA ASN A 233 21.73 -9.07 -2.82
C ASN A 233 22.63 -7.98 -2.23
N ASP A 234 23.12 -7.05 -3.05
CA ASP A 234 24.07 -6.00 -2.62
C ASP A 234 23.32 -4.73 -2.19
N ALA A 235 22.49 -4.18 -3.08
CA ALA A 235 21.76 -2.94 -2.86
C ALA A 235 20.58 -3.08 -1.89
N LYS A 236 20.14 -4.32 -1.61
CA LYS A 236 18.97 -4.64 -0.77
C LYS A 236 17.65 -4.01 -1.24
N THR A 237 17.59 -3.60 -2.52
CA THR A 237 16.37 -3.12 -3.18
C THR A 237 15.45 -4.29 -3.48
N THR A 238 14.14 -4.02 -3.57
CA THR A 238 13.14 -5.07 -3.86
C THR A 238 12.42 -4.75 -5.17
N LYS A 239 12.53 -5.64 -6.16
CA LYS A 239 11.81 -5.51 -7.43
C LYS A 239 10.36 -5.95 -7.25
N LEU A 240 9.43 -5.11 -7.69
CA LEU A 240 8.00 -5.37 -7.67
C LEU A 240 7.42 -5.34 -9.09
N VAL A 241 6.32 -6.05 -9.29
CA VAL A 241 5.44 -5.92 -10.46
C VAL A 241 3.99 -5.80 -10.00
N THR A 242 3.19 -4.97 -10.66
CA THR A 242 1.75 -4.89 -10.35
C THR A 242 1.08 -6.26 -10.53
N GLN A 243 0.12 -6.61 -9.66
CA GLN A 243 -0.60 -7.89 -9.75
C GLN A 243 -1.44 -7.99 -11.03
N TRP A 244 -2.03 -6.86 -11.43
CA TRP A 244 -2.99 -6.77 -12.53
C TRP A 244 -2.49 -5.87 -13.64
N ASN A 245 -3.07 -6.05 -14.83
CA ASN A 245 -2.81 -5.15 -15.95
C ASN A 245 -3.44 -3.79 -15.61
N ILE A 246 -2.63 -2.75 -15.42
CA ILE A 246 -3.10 -1.42 -15.02
C ILE A 246 -3.81 -0.71 -16.19
N SER A 247 -3.34 -1.00 -17.40
CA SER A 247 -3.81 -0.48 -18.69
C SER A 247 -3.49 -1.50 -19.78
N ALA A 248 -3.82 -1.19 -21.03
CA ALA A 248 -3.39 -1.94 -22.20
C ALA A 248 -3.13 -0.99 -23.37
N ILE A 249 -1.92 -1.07 -23.95
CA ILE A 249 -1.46 -0.19 -25.02
C ILE A 249 -0.64 -0.96 -26.06
N THR A 250 -0.48 -0.34 -27.22
CA THR A 250 0.50 -0.71 -28.23
C THR A 250 1.91 -0.40 -27.72
N TYR A 251 2.88 -1.25 -27.99
CA TYR A 251 4.23 -1.12 -27.44
C TYR A 251 5.00 0.05 -28.06
N SER A 252 4.95 0.19 -29.38
CA SER A 252 5.61 1.28 -30.13
C SER A 252 4.99 1.48 -31.53
N SER A 253 5.58 2.35 -32.36
CA SER A 253 5.25 2.49 -33.78
C SER A 253 5.82 1.39 -34.69
N GLY A 254 6.55 0.41 -34.14
CA GLY A 254 7.11 -0.72 -34.91
C GLY A 254 8.46 -1.22 -34.42
N SER A 255 9.15 -0.47 -33.55
CA SER A 255 10.37 -0.91 -32.87
C SER A 255 10.07 -1.87 -31.72
N ASP A 256 10.89 -2.90 -31.53
CA ASP A 256 10.83 -3.78 -30.36
C ASP A 256 11.71 -3.29 -29.19
N ALA A 257 12.48 -2.21 -29.38
CA ALA A 257 13.25 -1.57 -28.32
C ALA A 257 12.33 -0.97 -27.24
N PHE A 258 12.73 -1.13 -25.96
CA PHE A 258 12.05 -0.47 -24.84
C PHE A 258 12.33 1.04 -24.80
N ASP A 259 13.58 1.44 -25.05
CA ASP A 259 14.00 2.84 -25.12
C ASP A 259 13.27 3.60 -26.24
N GLY A 260 12.70 4.76 -25.92
CA GLY A 260 11.90 5.58 -26.81
C GLY A 260 10.55 4.97 -27.22
N SER A 261 10.12 3.90 -26.56
CA SER A 261 8.84 3.24 -26.87
C SER A 261 7.65 3.96 -26.24
N TYR A 262 6.44 3.70 -26.75
CA TYR A 262 5.22 4.18 -26.09
C TYR A 262 5.04 3.54 -24.71
N MET A 263 5.61 2.34 -24.50
CA MET A 263 5.59 1.67 -23.21
C MET A 263 6.42 2.42 -22.17
N GLU A 264 7.67 2.75 -22.49
CA GLU A 264 8.53 3.53 -21.60
C GLU A 264 7.90 4.89 -21.30
N GLU A 265 7.41 5.58 -22.35
CA GLU A 265 6.72 6.86 -22.21
C GLU A 265 5.52 6.76 -21.27
N TRP A 266 4.69 5.72 -21.39
CA TRP A 266 3.50 5.53 -20.57
C TRP A 266 3.85 5.26 -19.10
N LEU A 267 4.85 4.40 -18.87
CA LEU A 267 5.30 4.00 -17.53
C LEU A 267 5.90 5.18 -16.76
N ASN A 268 6.62 6.07 -17.45
CA ASN A 268 7.35 7.18 -16.83
C ASN A 268 6.66 8.54 -17.03
N ASP A 269 5.40 8.55 -17.47
CA ASP A 269 4.61 9.76 -17.62
C ASP A 269 4.28 10.38 -16.24
N THR A 270 4.70 11.63 -16.03
CA THR A 270 4.48 12.40 -14.79
C THR A 270 3.33 13.41 -14.91
N THR A 271 2.60 13.42 -16.02
CA THR A 271 1.39 14.24 -16.17
C THR A 271 0.28 13.75 -15.23
N VAL A 272 -0.81 14.52 -15.12
CA VAL A 272 -1.94 14.23 -14.21
C VAL A 272 -2.61 12.86 -14.45
N ASP A 273 -2.51 12.32 -15.65
CA ASP A 273 -3.01 11.02 -16.08
C ASP A 273 -1.89 9.99 -16.33
N GLY A 274 -0.64 10.39 -16.17
CA GLY A 274 0.54 9.54 -16.32
C GLY A 274 0.73 8.56 -15.18
N PHE A 275 1.33 7.39 -15.44
CA PHE A 275 1.48 6.35 -14.43
C PHE A 275 2.38 6.77 -13.26
N LEU A 276 3.60 7.24 -13.56
CA LEU A 276 4.58 7.63 -12.54
C LEU A 276 4.07 8.83 -11.71
N GLY A 277 3.45 9.82 -12.37
CA GLY A 277 2.86 10.98 -11.69
C GLY A 277 1.70 10.61 -10.74
N ASN A 278 1.09 9.44 -10.92
CA ASN A 278 0.04 8.89 -10.06
C ASN A 278 0.57 7.85 -9.05
N LEU A 279 1.90 7.74 -8.86
CA LEU A 279 2.50 7.03 -7.74
C LEU A 279 2.76 7.99 -6.58
N ARG A 280 2.31 7.60 -5.38
CA ARG A 280 2.51 8.37 -4.16
C ARG A 280 3.99 8.54 -3.85
N ASP A 281 4.42 9.79 -3.75
CA ASP A 281 5.74 10.22 -3.28
C ASP A 281 6.86 9.32 -3.82
N TYR A 282 6.79 8.97 -5.11
CA TYR A 282 7.56 7.85 -5.66
C TYR A 282 9.06 7.98 -5.40
N GLU A 283 9.59 9.20 -5.37
CA GLU A 283 10.99 9.50 -5.06
C GLU A 283 11.42 9.01 -3.66
N ASN A 284 10.50 8.86 -2.72
CA ASN A 284 10.78 8.31 -1.38
C ASN A 284 10.74 6.78 -1.32
N PHE A 285 10.02 6.15 -2.25
CA PHE A 285 9.78 4.70 -2.24
C PHE A 285 10.63 3.94 -3.25
N ILE A 286 10.81 4.47 -4.46
CA ILE A 286 11.39 3.74 -5.59
C ILE A 286 12.75 4.31 -6.01
N VAL A 287 13.60 3.44 -6.54
CA VAL A 287 14.88 3.81 -7.16
C VAL A 287 14.58 4.45 -8.53
N THR A 288 14.76 5.76 -8.63
CA THR A 288 14.37 6.57 -9.80
C THR A 288 15.31 6.42 -11.01
N ASP A 289 16.50 5.87 -10.79
CA ASP A 289 17.52 5.58 -11.79
C ASP A 289 17.74 4.06 -11.92
N SER A 290 16.65 3.28 -11.85
CA SER A 290 16.71 1.83 -12.04
C SER A 290 17.19 1.47 -13.43
N ALA A 291 18.14 0.54 -13.53
CA ALA A 291 18.59 -0.03 -14.79
C ALA A 291 17.72 -1.24 -15.19
N TRP A 292 16.99 -1.12 -16.29
CA TRP A 292 16.16 -2.17 -16.87
C TRP A 292 16.88 -2.86 -18.01
N ASP A 293 17.18 -4.15 -17.86
CA ASP A 293 17.89 -4.93 -18.88
C ASP A 293 16.92 -5.41 -19.98
N ALA A 294 17.00 -4.72 -21.12
CA ALA A 294 16.23 -4.94 -22.35
C ALA A 294 17.05 -5.72 -23.39
N THR A 295 18.08 -6.44 -22.97
CA THR A 295 18.88 -7.26 -23.89
C THR A 295 17.99 -8.26 -24.63
N GLU A 296 18.18 -8.34 -25.95
CA GLU A 296 17.43 -9.25 -26.82
C GLU A 296 17.64 -10.72 -26.43
N ASP A 297 16.56 -11.51 -26.42
CA ASP A 297 16.65 -12.95 -26.16
C ASP A 297 15.70 -13.78 -27.03
N ASN A 298 16.30 -14.50 -28.00
CA ASN A 298 15.62 -15.38 -28.94
C ASN A 298 15.53 -16.85 -28.46
N THR A 299 15.99 -17.18 -27.27
CA THR A 299 16.02 -18.55 -26.75
C THR A 299 14.62 -19.05 -26.37
N LEU A 300 14.43 -20.37 -26.33
CA LEU A 300 13.16 -20.94 -25.88
C LEU A 300 13.01 -20.83 -24.36
N LEU A 301 11.77 -20.66 -23.91
CA LEU A 301 11.42 -20.64 -22.49
C LEU A 301 11.93 -21.93 -21.79
N GLY A 302 12.54 -21.78 -20.62
CA GLY A 302 13.21 -22.84 -19.87
C GLY A 302 14.73 -22.91 -20.10
N SER A 303 15.23 -22.29 -21.17
CA SER A 303 16.67 -22.18 -21.47
C SER A 303 17.20 -20.75 -21.32
N ILE A 304 16.34 -19.82 -20.89
CA ILE A 304 16.65 -18.41 -20.72
C ILE A 304 17.58 -18.25 -19.53
N THR A 305 18.67 -17.50 -19.72
CA THR A 305 19.64 -17.15 -18.67
C THR A 305 19.51 -15.68 -18.31
N ARG A 306 20.14 -15.26 -17.20
CA ARG A 306 20.24 -13.84 -16.84
C ARG A 306 20.80 -13.06 -18.05
N PRO A 307 20.13 -11.97 -18.49
CA PRO A 307 20.62 -11.15 -19.58
C PRO A 307 21.95 -10.48 -19.19
N ASN A 308 22.76 -10.17 -20.20
CA ASN A 308 24.15 -9.73 -20.01
C ASN A 308 24.32 -8.20 -19.90
N GLY A 309 23.23 -7.44 -19.86
CA GLY A 309 23.25 -5.98 -19.74
C GLY A 309 23.75 -5.21 -20.96
N THR A 310 23.83 -5.82 -22.15
CA THR A 310 24.26 -5.12 -23.38
C THR A 310 23.31 -3.99 -23.79
N THR A 311 22.01 -4.13 -23.51
CA THR A 311 21.01 -3.07 -23.69
C THR A 311 20.31 -2.81 -22.37
N THR A 312 20.59 -1.67 -21.75
CA THR A 312 19.95 -1.24 -20.51
C THR A 312 19.32 0.13 -20.68
N VAL A 313 18.15 0.33 -20.06
CA VAL A 313 17.43 1.60 -20.05
C VAL A 313 17.32 2.07 -18.60
N THR A 314 17.71 3.32 -18.32
CA THR A 314 17.64 3.88 -16.97
C THR A 314 16.35 4.67 -16.81
N ALA A 315 15.43 4.19 -15.98
CA ALA A 315 14.14 4.84 -15.75
C ALA A 315 13.55 4.45 -14.38
N PRO A 316 12.69 5.29 -13.76
CA PRO A 316 12.02 4.95 -12.51
C PRO A 316 11.14 3.69 -12.60
N VAL A 317 10.46 3.50 -13.73
CA VAL A 317 9.51 2.40 -13.95
C VAL A 317 9.84 1.67 -15.25
N GLY A 318 9.83 0.34 -15.20
CA GLY A 318 10.03 -0.53 -16.36
C GLY A 318 9.02 -1.66 -16.40
N LEU A 319 9.39 -2.74 -17.07
CA LEU A 319 8.65 -4.01 -17.08
C LEU A 319 9.55 -5.13 -16.50
N LEU A 320 9.02 -6.35 -16.41
CA LEU A 320 9.86 -7.53 -16.18
C LEU A 320 10.41 -8.04 -17.50
N ASN A 321 11.68 -8.45 -17.49
CA ASN A 321 12.20 -9.21 -18.61
C ASN A 321 11.77 -10.68 -18.48
N ILE A 322 11.94 -11.43 -19.56
CA ILE A 322 11.46 -12.81 -19.60
C ILE A 322 12.22 -13.75 -18.64
N TYR A 323 13.49 -13.45 -18.35
CA TYR A 323 14.28 -14.20 -17.38
C TYR A 323 13.67 -14.07 -15.97
N GLU A 324 13.36 -12.85 -15.55
CA GLU A 324 12.72 -12.57 -14.25
C GLU A 324 11.35 -13.23 -14.12
N TYR A 325 10.56 -13.21 -15.20
CA TYR A 325 9.29 -13.96 -15.23
C TYR A 325 9.51 -15.47 -15.14
N GLN A 326 10.52 -16.01 -15.85
CA GLN A 326 10.84 -17.43 -15.81
C GLN A 326 11.22 -17.90 -14.40
N GLU A 327 12.02 -17.11 -13.69
CA GLU A 327 12.44 -17.47 -12.33
C GLU A 327 11.26 -17.54 -11.36
N SER A 328 10.18 -16.78 -11.60
CA SER A 328 8.99 -16.80 -10.75
C SER A 328 8.32 -18.18 -10.63
N TYR A 329 8.47 -19.04 -11.63
CA TYR A 329 7.92 -20.40 -11.63
C TYR A 329 8.99 -21.49 -11.52
N ARG A 330 10.22 -21.15 -11.11
CA ARG A 330 11.24 -22.17 -10.83
C ARG A 330 10.70 -23.20 -9.83
N GLY A 331 10.86 -24.48 -10.17
CA GLY A 331 10.35 -25.60 -9.38
C GLY A 331 8.88 -25.96 -9.65
N THR A 332 8.19 -25.24 -10.54
CA THR A 332 6.83 -25.55 -11.00
C THR A 332 6.69 -25.24 -12.51
N THR A 333 5.47 -25.23 -13.04
CA THR A 333 5.17 -24.89 -14.44
C THR A 333 4.81 -23.41 -14.58
N TYR A 334 4.97 -22.85 -15.78
CA TYR A 334 4.55 -21.48 -16.10
C TYR A 334 3.06 -21.22 -15.77
N SER A 335 2.21 -22.25 -15.85
CA SER A 335 0.78 -22.13 -15.55
C SER A 335 0.51 -21.94 -14.07
N ASN A 336 1.36 -22.51 -13.21
CA ASN A 336 1.22 -22.49 -11.77
C ASN A 336 2.08 -21.40 -11.10
N GLY A 337 3.05 -20.84 -11.83
CA GLY A 337 3.87 -19.73 -11.37
C GLY A 337 3.06 -18.58 -10.77
N TYR A 338 3.51 -18.07 -9.63
CA TYR A 338 2.74 -17.07 -8.91
C TYR A 338 2.53 -15.74 -9.67
N LEU A 339 3.40 -15.42 -10.64
CA LEU A 339 3.25 -14.25 -11.52
C LEU A 339 2.28 -14.46 -12.68
N ASN A 340 1.84 -15.70 -12.94
CA ASN A 340 0.76 -15.95 -13.89
C ASN A 340 -0.56 -15.40 -13.33
N ASN A 341 -0.90 -14.17 -13.73
CA ASN A 341 -2.11 -13.48 -13.32
C ASN A 341 -3.33 -13.79 -14.21
N GLY A 342 -3.23 -14.76 -15.13
CA GLY A 342 -4.36 -15.15 -15.97
C GLY A 342 -4.67 -14.18 -17.11
N LEU A 343 -3.76 -13.28 -17.46
CA LEU A 343 -3.95 -12.23 -18.47
C LEU A 343 -2.75 -12.14 -19.43
N ARG A 344 -2.96 -11.50 -20.58
CA ARG A 344 -1.93 -11.20 -21.58
C ARG A 344 -1.26 -9.86 -21.30
N TRP A 345 0.07 -9.81 -21.23
CA TRP A 345 0.81 -8.57 -20.95
C TRP A 345 2.21 -8.54 -21.57
N TRP A 346 2.72 -7.32 -21.78
CA TRP A 346 4.04 -7.05 -22.35
C TRP A 346 5.18 -7.30 -21.37
N THR A 347 6.27 -7.90 -21.84
CA THR A 347 7.59 -7.85 -21.17
C THR A 347 8.45 -6.75 -21.81
N LEU A 348 9.67 -6.52 -21.33
CA LEU A 348 10.65 -5.67 -22.04
C LEU A 348 11.64 -6.45 -22.94
N THR A 349 11.52 -7.78 -23.03
CA THR A 349 12.46 -8.59 -23.82
C THR A 349 12.09 -8.58 -25.30
N SER A 350 12.96 -8.03 -26.14
CA SER A 350 12.85 -8.09 -27.59
C SER A 350 13.38 -9.41 -28.16
N GLY A 351 13.00 -9.71 -29.41
CA GLY A 351 13.56 -10.80 -30.19
C GLY A 351 12.82 -11.02 -31.52
N GLY A 352 13.57 -11.29 -32.58
CA GLY A 352 13.03 -11.64 -33.89
C GLY A 352 12.13 -10.57 -34.53
N GLY A 353 12.30 -9.30 -34.16
CA GLY A 353 11.49 -8.16 -34.62
C GLY A 353 10.17 -7.98 -33.88
N GLY A 354 10.02 -8.59 -32.69
CA GLY A 354 8.88 -8.43 -31.82
C GLY A 354 9.26 -8.38 -30.34
N VAL A 355 8.26 -8.24 -29.48
CA VAL A 355 8.44 -8.19 -28.02
C VAL A 355 7.76 -9.39 -27.39
N ARG A 356 8.44 -10.04 -26.45
CA ARG A 356 7.85 -11.16 -25.72
C ARG A 356 6.65 -10.71 -24.89
N ILE A 357 5.63 -11.56 -24.89
CA ILE A 357 4.47 -11.40 -24.03
C ILE A 357 4.33 -12.61 -23.13
N VAL A 358 3.68 -12.41 -21.99
CA VAL A 358 3.10 -13.51 -21.23
C VAL A 358 1.64 -13.64 -21.65
N GLU A 359 1.22 -14.87 -21.97
CA GLU A 359 -0.16 -15.20 -22.31
C GLU A 359 -1.02 -15.45 -21.06
N ASN A 360 -2.34 -15.49 -21.24
CA ASN A 360 -3.30 -15.73 -20.15
C ASN A 360 -3.14 -17.09 -19.44
N ASN A 361 -2.53 -18.08 -20.08
CA ASN A 361 -2.18 -19.36 -19.46
C ASN A 361 -0.79 -19.36 -18.80
N GLY A 362 -0.07 -18.24 -18.84
CA GLY A 362 1.29 -18.06 -18.33
C GLY A 362 2.41 -18.37 -19.32
N ASN A 363 2.13 -18.87 -20.52
CA ASN A 363 3.14 -19.16 -21.53
C ASN A 363 3.76 -17.86 -22.08
N ALA A 364 5.05 -17.85 -22.37
CA ALA A 364 5.75 -16.62 -22.75
C ALA A 364 6.75 -16.78 -23.92
N VAL A 365 6.44 -17.72 -24.82
CA VAL A 365 7.24 -18.00 -26.02
C VAL A 365 6.91 -17.11 -27.22
N ILE A 366 5.79 -16.38 -27.18
CA ILE A 366 5.30 -15.59 -28.33
C ILE A 366 5.96 -14.22 -28.37
N PHE A 367 6.41 -13.84 -29.58
CA PHE A 367 6.77 -12.47 -29.92
C PHE A 367 5.57 -11.78 -30.57
N ALA A 368 5.04 -10.77 -29.90
CA ALA A 368 3.95 -9.96 -30.43
C ALA A 368 4.51 -8.76 -31.22
N SER A 369 3.78 -8.36 -32.26
CA SER A 369 4.13 -7.20 -33.07
C SER A 369 3.98 -5.93 -32.25
N PRO A 370 5.04 -5.11 -32.10
CA PRO A 370 5.00 -3.95 -31.21
C PRO A 370 4.04 -2.85 -31.70
N SER A 371 3.71 -2.81 -33.00
CA SER A 371 2.80 -1.82 -33.60
C SER A 371 1.38 -2.33 -33.86
N SER A 372 1.18 -3.64 -33.98
CA SER A 372 -0.11 -4.24 -34.36
C SER A 372 -0.83 -4.94 -33.21
N ASN A 373 -0.14 -5.20 -32.11
CA ASN A 373 -0.74 -5.75 -30.90
C ASN A 373 -0.81 -4.68 -29.81
N SER A 374 -1.81 -4.78 -28.94
CA SER A 374 -1.97 -3.90 -27.79
C SER A 374 -2.22 -4.75 -26.55
N ASN A 375 -1.16 -5.19 -25.87
CA ASN A 375 -1.28 -6.06 -24.70
C ASN A 375 -1.35 -5.25 -23.39
N GLY A 376 -1.70 -5.94 -22.30
CA GLY A 376 -1.74 -5.34 -20.98
C GLY A 376 -0.39 -4.82 -20.49
N VAL A 377 -0.43 -3.81 -19.63
CA VAL A 377 0.72 -3.18 -19.01
C VAL A 377 0.79 -3.60 -17.54
N ARG A 378 1.91 -4.22 -17.14
CA ARG A 378 2.23 -4.53 -15.75
C ARG A 378 3.49 -3.79 -15.32
N PRO A 379 3.36 -2.56 -14.79
CA PRO A 379 4.50 -1.77 -14.36
C PRO A 379 5.34 -2.50 -13.33
N SER A 380 6.66 -2.31 -13.42
CA SER A 380 7.65 -2.83 -12.49
C SER A 380 8.49 -1.69 -11.91
N ILE A 381 8.81 -1.79 -10.62
CA ILE A 381 9.58 -0.79 -9.86
C ILE A 381 10.60 -1.49 -8.97
N ASN A 382 11.65 -0.79 -8.55
CA ASN A 382 12.55 -1.25 -7.49
C ASN A 382 12.34 -0.38 -6.26
N LEU A 383 11.85 -0.95 -5.15
CA LEU A 383 11.79 -0.26 -3.88
C LEU A 383 13.21 -0.04 -3.33
N LYS A 384 13.44 1.14 -2.74
CA LYS A 384 14.67 1.46 -2.02
C LYS A 384 14.82 0.55 -0.80
N SER A 385 16.06 0.25 -0.42
CA SER A 385 16.37 -0.57 0.77
C SER A 385 15.92 0.05 2.09
N SER A 386 15.74 1.37 2.12
CA SER A 386 15.22 2.12 3.28
C SER A 386 13.72 1.95 3.52
N VAL A 387 12.97 1.40 2.57
CA VAL A 387 11.51 1.22 2.70
C VAL A 387 11.21 0.12 3.70
N LYS A 388 10.32 0.42 4.66
CA LYS A 388 9.96 -0.47 5.77
C LYS A 388 8.52 -0.97 5.66
N ILE A 389 8.28 -2.20 6.11
CA ILE A 389 6.95 -2.76 6.31
C ILE A 389 6.46 -2.39 7.71
N VAL A 390 5.20 -1.93 7.81
CA VAL A 390 4.57 -1.52 9.08
C VAL A 390 3.34 -2.35 9.46
N ASP A 391 2.75 -3.06 8.50
CA ASP A 391 1.58 -3.90 8.70
C ASP A 391 1.49 -4.94 7.57
N GLY A 392 0.57 -5.90 7.72
CA GLY A 392 0.32 -6.95 6.74
C GLY A 392 1.21 -8.17 6.90
N ASN A 393 0.78 -9.29 6.30
CA ASN A 393 1.50 -10.56 6.33
C ASN A 393 1.87 -11.07 4.93
N GLY A 394 1.69 -10.23 3.91
CA GLY A 394 2.03 -10.54 2.53
C GLY A 394 1.03 -11.44 1.81
N THR A 395 -0.10 -11.79 2.41
CA THR A 395 -1.19 -12.50 1.72
C THR A 395 -1.99 -11.54 0.83
N ILE A 396 -2.79 -12.05 -0.11
CA ILE A 396 -3.62 -11.21 -0.98
C ILE A 396 -4.68 -10.40 -0.21
N ASP A 397 -5.21 -10.96 0.89
CA ASP A 397 -6.22 -10.31 1.73
C ASP A 397 -5.60 -9.37 2.78
N ASN A 398 -4.33 -9.58 3.13
CA ASN A 398 -3.58 -8.74 4.06
C ASN A 398 -2.16 -8.47 3.53
N PRO A 399 -2.03 -7.71 2.43
CA PRO A 399 -0.74 -7.43 1.81
C PRO A 399 0.13 -6.60 2.74
N TYR A 400 1.45 -6.72 2.61
CA TYR A 400 2.37 -5.85 3.35
C TYR A 400 2.08 -4.38 3.04
N ARG A 401 2.03 -3.56 4.10
CA ARG A 401 1.85 -2.11 4.04
C ARG A 401 3.17 -1.42 4.32
N LEU A 402 3.48 -0.41 3.51
CA LEU A 402 4.73 0.32 3.60
C LEU A 402 4.59 1.51 4.57
N ASN A 403 5.65 1.79 5.33
CA ASN A 403 5.73 3.00 6.12
C ASN A 403 5.57 4.23 5.21
N GLY A 404 4.73 5.19 5.60
CA GLY A 404 4.42 6.34 4.77
C GLY A 404 3.38 6.09 3.65
N ASP A 405 2.91 4.85 3.45
CA ASP A 405 1.75 4.53 2.57
C ASP A 405 0.63 3.76 3.31
N ASN A 406 0.69 3.74 4.64
CA ASN A 406 -0.31 3.13 5.51
C ASN A 406 -1.14 4.17 6.26
N ASP A 407 -1.85 5.03 5.51
CA ASP A 407 -2.64 6.10 6.12
C ASP A 407 -3.73 5.54 7.04
N THR A 408 -3.92 6.21 8.17
CA THR A 408 -5.00 5.95 9.12
C THR A 408 -5.81 7.22 9.35
N SER A 409 -7.03 7.10 9.89
CA SER A 409 -7.87 8.25 10.28
C SER A 409 -8.23 9.20 9.13
N LEU A 410 -8.68 8.65 7.99
CA LEU A 410 -8.99 9.41 6.76
C LEU A 410 -10.38 10.09 6.75
N SER A 411 -11.13 10.03 7.85
CA SER A 411 -12.47 10.67 7.91
C SER A 411 -12.33 12.20 7.84
N GLY A 412 -13.11 12.84 6.98
CA GLY A 412 -13.05 14.27 6.69
C GLY A 412 -12.03 14.67 5.62
N THR A 413 -11.19 13.75 5.14
CA THR A 413 -10.23 14.04 4.07
C THR A 413 -10.93 14.12 2.71
N LEU A 414 -10.57 15.11 1.89
CA LEU A 414 -11.07 15.23 0.52
C LEU A 414 -10.63 14.04 -0.33
N LEU A 415 -11.56 13.47 -1.10
CA LEU A 415 -11.27 12.36 -1.99
C LEU A 415 -10.26 12.73 -3.08
N SER A 416 -10.19 14.00 -3.46
CA SER A 416 -9.24 14.52 -4.44
C SER A 416 -7.77 14.53 -3.99
N SER A 417 -7.50 14.21 -2.73
CA SER A 417 -6.14 14.01 -2.20
C SER A 417 -5.67 12.55 -2.24
N ARG A 418 -6.52 11.64 -2.72
CA ARG A 418 -6.29 10.19 -2.72
C ARG A 418 -5.65 9.71 -4.02
N TYR A 419 -5.23 8.45 -4.07
CA TYR A 419 -4.34 7.96 -5.10
C TYR A 419 -5.04 7.03 -6.10
N SER A 420 -4.58 7.04 -7.36
CA SER A 420 -5.05 6.15 -8.41
C SER A 420 -5.00 4.67 -8.00
N GLY A 421 -6.10 3.97 -8.19
CA GLY A 421 -6.26 2.54 -7.89
C GLY A 421 -6.97 2.22 -6.57
N GLU A 422 -7.06 3.17 -5.63
CA GLU A 422 -7.80 2.98 -4.37
C GLU A 422 -9.30 2.76 -4.61
N TYR A 423 -9.94 1.96 -3.75
CA TYR A 423 -11.32 1.53 -3.89
C TYR A 423 -12.31 2.46 -3.17
N ILE A 424 -13.47 2.68 -3.78
CA ILE A 424 -14.56 3.51 -3.27
C ILE A 424 -15.88 2.72 -3.34
N ARG A 425 -16.74 2.88 -2.33
CA ARG A 425 -18.16 2.50 -2.40
C ARG A 425 -18.96 3.63 -3.05
N PHE A 426 -19.48 3.38 -4.23
CA PHE A 426 -20.28 4.32 -5.01
C PHE A 426 -21.36 3.58 -5.79
N GLY A 427 -22.62 4.01 -5.70
CA GLY A 427 -23.75 3.33 -6.33
C GLY A 427 -24.43 2.28 -5.44
N THR A 428 -25.33 1.50 -6.01
CA THR A 428 -26.22 0.58 -5.27
C THR A 428 -26.09 -0.88 -5.70
N GLY A 429 -26.46 -1.80 -4.81
CA GLY A 429 -26.49 -3.23 -5.10
C GLY A 429 -25.11 -3.85 -5.39
N GLU A 430 -25.06 -4.79 -6.33
CA GLU A 430 -23.83 -5.51 -6.70
C GLU A 430 -22.83 -4.67 -7.51
N ASN A 431 -23.26 -3.51 -8.04
CA ASN A 431 -22.44 -2.64 -8.90
C ASN A 431 -21.90 -1.42 -8.14
N ASN A 432 -21.59 -1.58 -6.85
CA ASN A 432 -21.28 -0.45 -5.96
C ASN A 432 -19.79 -0.24 -5.64
N LEU A 433 -18.89 -0.92 -6.35
CA LEU A 433 -17.45 -0.84 -6.12
C LEU A 433 -16.75 -0.13 -7.29
N TYR A 434 -16.02 0.93 -6.96
CA TYR A 434 -15.33 1.81 -7.90
C TYR A 434 -13.86 1.93 -7.53
N ARG A 435 -13.05 2.41 -8.47
CA ARG A 435 -11.64 2.72 -8.27
C ARG A 435 -11.33 4.13 -8.72
N ILE A 436 -10.44 4.81 -8.00
CA ILE A 436 -9.88 6.10 -8.41
C ILE A 436 -9.03 5.89 -9.67
N VAL A 437 -9.23 6.74 -10.66
CA VAL A 437 -8.48 6.73 -11.92
C VAL A 437 -7.39 7.79 -11.88
N SER A 438 -7.79 9.05 -11.71
CA SER A 438 -6.92 10.23 -11.72
C SER A 438 -7.68 11.47 -11.22
N HIS A 439 -7.01 12.62 -11.23
CA HIS A 439 -7.56 13.95 -10.91
C HIS A 439 -7.51 14.88 -12.13
N GLU A 440 -7.70 14.33 -13.34
CA GLU A 440 -7.43 15.06 -14.58
C GLU A 440 -8.34 16.29 -14.83
N ASN A 441 -9.49 16.38 -14.15
CA ASN A 441 -10.47 17.46 -14.33
C ASN A 441 -10.39 18.52 -13.21
N GLY A 442 -9.19 18.78 -12.70
CA GLY A 442 -8.94 19.75 -11.63
C GLY A 442 -9.05 19.13 -10.24
N ILE A 443 -9.69 19.81 -9.30
CA ILE A 443 -9.82 19.36 -7.90
C ILE A 443 -10.87 18.26 -7.70
N GLY A 444 -11.52 17.78 -8.76
CA GLY A 444 -12.43 16.63 -8.72
C GLY A 444 -11.70 15.28 -8.68
N THR A 445 -12.45 14.18 -8.63
CA THR A 445 -11.87 12.82 -8.69
C THR A 445 -12.53 11.99 -9.76
N LYS A 446 -11.75 11.50 -10.73
CA LYS A 446 -12.25 10.56 -11.72
C LYS A 446 -12.27 9.15 -11.14
N ILE A 447 -13.39 8.46 -11.29
CA ILE A 447 -13.57 7.08 -10.85
C ILE A 447 -14.06 6.20 -12.00
N VAL A 448 -13.87 4.89 -11.87
CA VAL A 448 -14.39 3.87 -12.79
C VAL A 448 -14.94 2.70 -12.00
N SER A 449 -15.99 2.04 -12.49
CA SER A 449 -16.46 0.80 -11.85
C SER A 449 -15.33 -0.24 -11.82
N ALA A 450 -15.18 -0.94 -10.69
CA ALA A 450 -14.09 -1.89 -10.50
C ALA A 450 -14.18 -3.07 -11.49
N GLU A 451 -15.40 -3.44 -11.85
CA GLU A 451 -15.74 -4.50 -12.80
C GLU A 451 -16.81 -3.98 -13.79
N PRO A 452 -16.99 -4.64 -14.96
CA PRO A 452 -18.14 -4.39 -15.82
C PRO A 452 -19.46 -4.63 -15.09
N LEU A 453 -20.49 -3.88 -15.47
CA LEU A 453 -21.79 -3.97 -14.82
C LEU A 453 -22.38 -5.38 -14.86
N LYS A 454 -23.06 -5.76 -13.78
CA LYS A 454 -23.79 -7.02 -13.61
C LYS A 454 -25.28 -6.76 -13.43
N ASP A 455 -26.08 -7.74 -13.85
CA ASP A 455 -27.50 -7.85 -13.51
C ASP A 455 -27.76 -9.24 -12.95
N SER A 456 -28.20 -9.31 -11.69
CA SER A 456 -28.50 -10.56 -10.98
C SER A 456 -27.29 -11.52 -10.91
N GLY A 457 -26.10 -11.00 -10.63
CA GLY A 457 -24.87 -11.78 -10.49
C GLY A 457 -24.14 -12.09 -11.80
N ALA A 458 -24.75 -11.84 -12.97
CA ALA A 458 -24.16 -12.10 -14.28
C ALA A 458 -23.72 -10.81 -14.95
N PHE A 459 -22.56 -10.83 -15.63
CA PHE A 459 -22.09 -9.67 -16.38
C PHE A 459 -23.02 -9.30 -17.53
N LYS A 460 -23.28 -8.00 -17.67
CA LYS A 460 -24.17 -7.43 -18.68
C LYS A 460 -23.43 -7.24 -20.01
N ARG A 461 -23.79 -8.03 -21.02
CA ARG A 461 -23.22 -7.98 -22.39
C ARG A 461 -24.27 -7.61 -23.43
N ILE A 462 -24.83 -6.42 -23.31
CA ILE A 462 -25.86 -5.91 -24.24
C ILE A 462 -25.56 -4.50 -24.76
N MET A 463 -24.40 -3.94 -24.42
CA MET A 463 -24.08 -2.55 -24.75
C MET A 463 -23.34 -2.47 -26.07
N SER A 464 -23.95 -1.80 -27.03
CA SER A 464 -23.32 -1.40 -28.29
C SER A 464 -23.22 0.12 -28.36
N PHE A 465 -22.27 0.62 -29.14
CA PHE A 465 -22.25 2.03 -29.52
C PHE A 465 -23.35 2.36 -30.54
N GLY A 466 -23.96 1.33 -31.16
CA GLY A 466 -24.95 1.45 -32.21
C GLY A 466 -24.29 1.55 -33.58
N GLY A 467 -24.75 2.49 -34.41
CA GLY A 467 -24.20 2.70 -35.76
C GLY A 467 -22.99 3.65 -35.84
N ASN A 468 -22.56 4.24 -34.72
CA ASN A 468 -21.51 5.26 -34.67
C ASN A 468 -20.33 4.78 -33.84
N THR A 469 -19.10 5.08 -34.25
CA THR A 469 -17.89 4.78 -33.46
C THR A 469 -17.58 5.84 -32.41
N THR A 470 -18.06 7.06 -32.61
CA THR A 470 -17.84 8.18 -31.70
C THR A 470 -18.87 8.19 -30.57
N PHE A 471 -18.40 8.33 -29.34
CA PHE A 471 -19.26 8.48 -28.17
C PHE A 471 -20.05 9.79 -28.19
N SER A 472 -21.33 9.73 -27.82
CA SER A 472 -22.14 10.89 -27.44
C SER A 472 -23.14 10.47 -26.37
N SER A 473 -23.63 11.41 -25.56
CA SER A 473 -24.70 11.16 -24.58
C SER A 473 -26.03 10.68 -25.20
N THR A 474 -26.14 10.72 -26.53
CA THR A 474 -27.35 10.38 -27.29
C THR A 474 -27.23 9.12 -28.13
N ASN A 475 -26.03 8.53 -28.25
CA ASN A 475 -25.90 7.21 -28.90
C ASN A 475 -26.36 6.11 -27.93
N THR A 476 -26.41 4.85 -28.38
CA THR A 476 -26.97 3.75 -27.59
C THR A 476 -26.31 3.59 -26.22
N VAL A 477 -24.98 3.49 -26.18
CA VAL A 477 -24.23 3.34 -24.92
C VAL A 477 -24.31 4.61 -24.06
N GLY A 478 -24.21 5.79 -24.66
CA GLY A 478 -24.23 7.06 -23.93
C GLY A 478 -25.59 7.39 -23.34
N SER A 479 -26.68 7.06 -24.04
CA SER A 479 -28.05 7.22 -23.53
C SER A 479 -28.30 6.29 -22.33
N PHE A 480 -27.80 5.05 -22.39
CA PHE A 480 -27.83 4.15 -21.25
C PHE A 480 -27.02 4.74 -20.07
N LEU A 481 -25.76 5.13 -20.30
CA LEU A 481 -24.88 5.66 -19.25
C LEU A 481 -25.41 6.95 -18.61
N ASN A 482 -26.04 7.82 -19.38
CA ASN A 482 -26.52 9.13 -18.91
C ASN A 482 -28.03 9.13 -18.58
N GLY A 483 -28.68 7.97 -18.58
CA GLY A 483 -30.10 7.79 -18.25
C GLY A 483 -30.31 6.59 -17.32
N ASP A 484 -30.46 5.41 -17.89
CA ASP A 484 -30.76 4.17 -17.16
C ASP A 484 -29.73 3.83 -16.09
N TYR A 485 -28.43 4.02 -16.39
CA TYR A 485 -27.36 3.76 -15.44
C TYR A 485 -27.48 4.68 -14.21
N LEU A 486 -27.60 5.99 -14.43
CA LEU A 486 -27.77 6.98 -13.36
C LEU A 486 -29.04 6.74 -12.54
N THR A 487 -30.09 6.19 -13.14
CA THR A 487 -31.37 5.96 -12.46
C THR A 487 -31.37 4.67 -11.64
N ASN A 488 -30.79 3.60 -12.19
CA ASN A 488 -30.96 2.24 -11.66
C ASN A 488 -29.74 1.71 -10.90
N TYR A 489 -28.55 2.27 -11.14
CA TYR A 489 -27.29 1.80 -10.55
C TYR A 489 -26.65 2.84 -9.62
N VAL A 490 -27.00 4.11 -9.80
CA VAL A 490 -26.54 5.21 -8.97
C VAL A 490 -27.67 5.67 -8.06
N GLY A 491 -27.48 5.53 -6.75
CA GLY A 491 -28.46 6.01 -5.75
C GLY A 491 -28.47 7.53 -5.65
N SER A 492 -29.58 8.12 -5.19
CA SER A 492 -29.73 9.59 -5.10
C SER A 492 -28.61 10.32 -4.35
N PRO A 493 -28.06 9.82 -3.21
CA PRO A 493 -26.96 10.52 -2.54
C PRO A 493 -25.70 10.60 -3.39
N TYR A 494 -25.47 9.59 -4.25
CA TYR A 494 -24.30 9.52 -5.12
C TYR A 494 -24.44 10.41 -6.36
N THR A 495 -25.65 10.51 -6.92
CA THR A 495 -25.91 11.36 -8.09
C THR A 495 -25.58 12.83 -7.82
N GLU A 496 -25.81 13.30 -6.60
CA GLU A 496 -25.48 14.67 -6.18
C GLU A 496 -23.96 14.93 -6.10
N MET A 497 -23.14 13.88 -5.96
CA MET A 497 -21.67 13.94 -5.94
C MET A 497 -21.05 14.03 -7.33
N ILE A 498 -21.81 13.73 -8.39
CA ILE A 498 -21.31 13.71 -9.77
C ILE A 498 -21.25 15.13 -10.33
N GLU A 499 -20.18 15.44 -11.07
CA GLU A 499 -20.10 16.69 -11.84
C GLU A 499 -21.25 16.80 -12.85
N ASP A 500 -21.84 17.99 -12.99
CA ASP A 500 -23.00 18.18 -13.86
C ASP A 500 -22.68 18.00 -15.35
N SER A 501 -21.42 18.22 -15.72
CA SER A 501 -20.91 17.98 -17.06
C SER A 501 -19.41 17.68 -16.99
N THR A 502 -19.00 16.54 -17.53
CA THR A 502 -17.59 16.19 -17.75
C THR A 502 -17.25 16.28 -19.24
N THR A 503 -16.06 16.79 -19.55
CA THR A 503 -15.49 16.70 -20.90
C THR A 503 -14.81 15.34 -21.12
N TRP A 504 -15.23 14.65 -22.17
CA TRP A 504 -14.74 13.34 -22.59
C TRP A 504 -14.03 13.46 -23.94
N TYR A 505 -12.72 13.18 -23.97
CA TYR A 505 -11.90 13.27 -25.19
C TYR A 505 -12.04 12.02 -26.07
N LEU A 506 -12.20 12.23 -27.37
CA LEU A 506 -12.63 11.25 -28.37
C LEU A 506 -11.59 11.09 -29.48
N GLY A 507 -10.31 11.20 -29.13
CA GLY A 507 -9.22 11.03 -30.07
C GLY A 507 -9.21 9.62 -30.67
N ARG A 508 -8.84 9.50 -31.95
CA ARG A 508 -8.82 8.24 -32.68
C ARG A 508 -7.42 7.62 -32.62
N VAL A 509 -7.33 6.37 -32.18
CA VAL A 509 -6.05 5.64 -32.08
C VAL A 509 -6.05 4.49 -33.07
N GLY A 510 -5.30 4.63 -34.17
CA GLY A 510 -5.10 3.54 -35.13
C GLY A 510 -3.96 2.58 -34.73
N TYR A 511 -3.68 1.59 -35.56
CA TYR A 511 -2.49 0.74 -35.35
C TYR A 511 -1.20 1.55 -35.41
N GLY A 512 -0.24 1.18 -34.57
CA GLY A 512 1.05 1.85 -34.43
C GLY A 512 0.96 3.30 -33.90
N ALA A 513 -0.23 3.79 -33.53
CA ALA A 513 -0.38 5.11 -32.94
C ALA A 513 -0.14 5.07 -31.42
N SER A 514 0.41 6.15 -30.89
CA SER A 514 0.60 6.33 -29.45
C SER A 514 -0.74 6.45 -28.71
N TYR A 515 -0.81 5.94 -27.50
CA TYR A 515 -1.96 6.11 -26.60
C TYR A 515 -2.31 7.59 -26.35
N ARG A 516 -1.33 8.50 -26.43
CA ARG A 516 -1.52 9.94 -26.18
C ARG A 516 -2.57 10.56 -27.10
N VAL A 517 -2.69 10.08 -28.34
CA VAL A 517 -3.66 10.64 -29.30
C VAL A 517 -5.12 10.28 -28.96
N ALA A 518 -5.37 9.45 -27.94
CA ALA A 518 -6.70 9.26 -27.39
C ALA A 518 -7.22 10.53 -26.69
N LYS A 519 -6.32 11.37 -26.16
CA LYS A 519 -6.62 12.63 -25.46
C LYS A 519 -6.15 13.86 -26.23
N TYR A 520 -5.01 13.77 -26.88
CA TYR A 520 -4.33 14.90 -27.53
C TYR A 520 -4.41 14.83 -29.05
N THR A 521 -4.13 15.95 -29.72
CA THR A 521 -4.05 16.02 -31.19
C THR A 521 -2.82 15.30 -31.76
N ASP A 522 -1.77 15.17 -30.95
CA ASP A 522 -0.48 14.60 -31.32
C ASP A 522 0.27 14.09 -30.08
N THR A 523 1.44 13.48 -30.28
CA THR A 523 2.27 12.90 -29.21
C THR A 523 3.03 13.94 -28.38
N SER A 524 3.17 15.17 -28.88
CA SER A 524 3.75 16.31 -28.16
C SER A 524 2.74 17.03 -27.26
N MET A 525 1.48 16.56 -27.22
CA MET A 525 0.44 17.04 -26.32
C MET A 525 0.13 18.54 -26.48
N THR A 526 0.28 19.08 -27.70
CA THR A 526 0.15 20.53 -27.96
C THR A 526 -1.29 21.05 -27.94
N GLY A 527 -2.26 20.14 -28.11
CA GLY A 527 -3.68 20.44 -28.09
C GLY A 527 -4.51 19.23 -27.72
N PHE A 528 -5.76 19.47 -27.33
CA PHE A 528 -6.71 18.40 -26.99
C PHE A 528 -7.46 17.91 -28.24
N ALA A 529 -7.71 16.61 -28.29
CA ALA A 529 -8.55 16.00 -29.31
C ALA A 529 -10.01 16.47 -29.20
N THR A 530 -10.81 16.19 -30.24
CA THR A 530 -12.26 16.38 -30.23
C THR A 530 -12.87 15.79 -28.96
N SER A 531 -13.83 16.48 -28.37
CA SER A 531 -14.46 16.05 -27.12
C SER A 531 -15.99 16.18 -27.17
N THR A 532 -16.65 15.57 -26.18
CA THR A 532 -18.07 15.73 -25.92
C THR A 532 -18.32 15.90 -24.43
N ASN A 533 -19.49 16.42 -24.07
CA ASN A 533 -19.88 16.62 -22.68
C ASN A 533 -20.96 15.61 -22.28
N ALA A 534 -20.73 14.94 -21.15
CA ALA A 534 -21.67 13.98 -20.55
C ALA A 534 -21.37 13.82 -19.05
N LYS A 535 -22.36 13.41 -18.24
CA LYS A 535 -22.13 13.10 -16.81
C LYS A 535 -21.34 11.81 -16.63
N VAL A 536 -21.64 10.82 -17.47
CA VAL A 536 -21.04 9.49 -17.42
C VAL A 536 -20.46 9.13 -18.78
N GLY A 537 -19.24 8.61 -18.76
CA GLY A 537 -18.53 8.14 -19.94
C GLY A 537 -17.86 6.79 -19.71
N LEU A 538 -16.81 6.53 -20.48
CA LEU A 538 -15.97 5.33 -20.42
C LEU A 538 -14.50 5.78 -20.37
N LEU A 539 -13.63 4.88 -19.90
CA LEU A 539 -12.18 5.12 -19.99
C LEU A 539 -11.70 5.03 -21.43
N ARG A 540 -10.64 5.78 -21.74
CA ARG A 540 -9.97 5.76 -23.04
C ARG A 540 -9.02 4.57 -23.13
N PHE A 541 -8.69 4.19 -24.37
CA PHE A 541 -7.57 3.31 -24.66
C PHE A 541 -6.29 3.85 -24.01
N GLY A 542 -5.59 3.00 -23.27
CA GLY A 542 -4.34 3.35 -22.60
C GLY A 542 -4.49 4.15 -21.31
N GLU A 543 -5.69 4.55 -20.91
CA GLU A 543 -5.89 5.31 -19.67
C GLU A 543 -5.61 4.47 -18.42
N LEU A 544 -5.19 5.10 -17.32
CA LEU A 544 -5.06 4.41 -16.03
C LEU A 544 -6.36 3.70 -15.66
N MET A 545 -6.23 2.49 -15.08
CA MET A 545 -7.35 1.62 -14.70
C MET A 545 -8.21 1.10 -15.86
N SER A 546 -7.78 1.26 -17.11
CA SER A 546 -8.42 0.66 -18.31
C SER A 546 -8.01 -0.79 -18.58
N GLY A 547 -7.19 -1.41 -17.72
CA GLY A 547 -6.83 -2.83 -17.85
C GLY A 547 -7.85 -3.79 -17.24
N GLN A 548 -7.45 -5.06 -17.08
CA GLN A 548 -8.23 -6.09 -16.39
C GLN A 548 -7.68 -6.34 -14.98
N PHE A 549 -8.58 -6.47 -14.00
CA PHE A 549 -8.27 -6.61 -12.57
C PHE A 549 -8.75 -7.94 -11.96
N ASP A 550 -8.96 -8.93 -12.82
CA ASP A 550 -9.21 -10.33 -12.47
C ASP A 550 -8.66 -11.22 -13.59
N ARG A 551 -8.60 -12.53 -13.35
CA ARG A 551 -8.16 -13.52 -14.34
C ARG A 551 -9.19 -13.67 -15.46
N ASN A 552 -8.74 -14.13 -16.64
CA ASN A 552 -9.65 -14.58 -17.69
C ASN A 552 -10.69 -15.58 -17.13
N GLY A 553 -11.94 -15.44 -17.57
CA GLY A 553 -13.09 -16.23 -17.14
C GLY A 553 -13.84 -15.63 -15.95
N ASN A 554 -13.20 -14.75 -15.17
CA ASN A 554 -13.83 -14.03 -14.05
C ASN A 554 -14.29 -12.61 -14.43
N ASN A 555 -14.07 -12.20 -15.67
CA ASN A 555 -14.47 -10.91 -16.20
C ASN A 555 -14.99 -11.05 -17.63
N ILE A 556 -15.40 -9.94 -18.25
CA ILE A 556 -15.83 -9.90 -19.66
C ILE A 556 -15.12 -8.80 -20.44
N THR A 557 -15.07 -8.97 -21.75
CA THR A 557 -14.73 -7.92 -22.71
C THR A 557 -15.63 -6.69 -22.52
N TYR A 558 -15.04 -5.50 -22.49
CA TYR A 558 -15.77 -4.24 -22.33
C TYR A 558 -15.26 -3.14 -23.26
N TRP A 559 -16.16 -2.24 -23.65
CA TRP A 559 -15.83 -1.13 -24.52
C TRP A 559 -14.99 -0.05 -23.82
N THR A 560 -14.07 0.56 -24.58
CA THR A 560 -13.45 1.84 -24.24
C THR A 560 -14.17 2.98 -24.98
N LEU A 561 -13.83 4.22 -24.62
CA LEU A 561 -14.34 5.42 -25.28
C LEU A 561 -13.72 5.66 -26.68
N THR A 562 -12.59 5.02 -26.98
CA THR A 562 -11.69 5.43 -28.06
C THR A 562 -12.06 4.79 -29.40
N PRO A 563 -12.36 5.57 -30.45
CA PRO A 563 -12.49 5.04 -31.79
C PRO A 563 -11.15 4.51 -32.31
N TYR A 564 -11.17 3.33 -32.94
CA TYR A 564 -10.01 2.83 -33.69
C TYR A 564 -10.00 3.42 -35.10
N SER A 565 -11.16 3.38 -35.76
CA SER A 565 -11.35 3.85 -37.14
C SER A 565 -12.72 4.55 -37.26
N SER A 566 -13.16 4.85 -38.48
CA SER A 566 -14.56 5.22 -38.71
C SER A 566 -15.53 4.07 -38.50
N SER A 567 -15.04 2.83 -38.50
CA SER A 567 -15.85 1.60 -38.51
C SER A 567 -15.73 0.77 -37.24
N ASP A 568 -14.68 0.97 -36.43
CA ASP A 568 -14.44 0.18 -35.23
C ASP A 568 -14.12 1.04 -34.00
N VAL A 569 -14.45 0.49 -32.83
CA VAL A 569 -14.16 1.04 -31.50
C VAL A 569 -13.21 0.09 -30.77
N TRP A 570 -12.34 0.62 -29.92
CA TRP A 570 -11.49 -0.19 -29.05
C TRP A 570 -12.27 -0.80 -27.88
N PHE A 571 -11.97 -2.06 -27.57
CA PHE A 571 -12.40 -2.76 -26.37
C PHE A 571 -11.18 -3.36 -25.66
N VAL A 572 -11.34 -3.62 -24.37
CA VAL A 572 -10.42 -4.40 -23.56
C VAL A 572 -11.01 -5.80 -23.42
N ASP A 573 -10.28 -6.81 -23.87
CA ASP A 573 -10.69 -8.21 -23.84
C ASP A 573 -10.61 -8.78 -22.42
N ASP A 574 -11.36 -9.83 -22.11
CA ASP A 574 -11.28 -10.52 -20.82
C ASP A 574 -9.90 -11.15 -20.55
N ASP A 575 -9.16 -11.46 -21.61
CA ASP A 575 -7.74 -11.83 -21.58
C ASP A 575 -6.78 -10.66 -21.29
N GLY A 576 -7.23 -9.42 -21.20
CA GLY A 576 -6.43 -8.27 -20.75
C GLY A 576 -5.65 -7.51 -21.82
N TYR A 577 -5.78 -7.88 -23.10
CA TYR A 577 -5.29 -7.10 -24.24
C TYR A 577 -6.40 -6.21 -24.83
N CYS A 578 -6.04 -5.25 -25.66
CA CYS A 578 -6.97 -4.41 -26.41
C CYS A 578 -7.13 -4.88 -27.85
N ASN A 579 -8.34 -4.81 -28.37
CA ASN A 579 -8.66 -5.08 -29.77
C ASN A 579 -9.85 -4.22 -30.22
N LYS A 580 -10.22 -4.29 -31.49
CA LYS A 580 -11.24 -3.45 -32.09
C LYS A 580 -12.37 -4.28 -32.69
N ASN A 581 -13.58 -3.73 -32.68
CA ASN A 581 -14.70 -4.32 -33.40
C ASN A 581 -15.71 -3.26 -33.82
N GLY A 582 -16.65 -3.67 -34.68
CA GLY A 582 -17.75 -2.82 -35.11
C GLY A 582 -18.62 -2.35 -33.94
N PRO A 583 -19.10 -1.09 -33.95
CA PRO A 583 -19.83 -0.46 -32.84
C PRO A 583 -21.20 -1.10 -32.56
N ALA A 584 -21.71 -1.93 -33.48
CA ALA A 584 -23.00 -2.61 -33.35
C ALA A 584 -22.95 -3.84 -32.44
N LEU A 585 -21.75 -4.36 -32.11
CA LEU A 585 -21.62 -5.52 -31.23
C LEU A 585 -21.85 -5.18 -29.77
N ALA A 586 -22.32 -6.16 -29.03
CA ALA A 586 -22.59 -6.05 -27.61
C ALA A 586 -21.38 -6.50 -26.77
N TYR A 587 -20.87 -5.60 -25.94
CA TYR A 587 -19.87 -5.90 -24.91
C TYR A 587 -20.31 -5.34 -23.55
N GLY A 588 -19.48 -5.55 -22.52
CA GLY A 588 -19.65 -4.90 -21.24
C GLY A 588 -19.30 -3.41 -21.26
N VAL A 589 -19.61 -2.73 -20.17
CA VAL A 589 -19.20 -1.34 -19.92
C VAL A 589 -18.69 -1.20 -18.50
N ARG A 590 -17.67 -0.37 -18.33
CA ARG A 590 -17.18 0.10 -17.04
C ARG A 590 -17.42 1.61 -16.94
N PRO A 591 -18.56 2.04 -16.35
CA PRO A 591 -18.89 3.46 -16.25
C PRO A 591 -17.79 4.25 -15.58
N SER A 592 -17.42 5.39 -16.17
CA SER A 592 -16.47 6.34 -15.60
C SER A 592 -17.14 7.69 -15.37
N ILE A 593 -16.78 8.33 -14.26
CA ILE A 593 -17.47 9.50 -13.70
C ILE A 593 -16.42 10.43 -13.08
N ASN A 594 -16.64 11.75 -13.13
CA ASN A 594 -15.93 12.68 -12.25
C ASN A 594 -16.83 13.10 -11.10
N LEU A 595 -16.28 12.99 -9.90
CA LEU A 595 -16.89 13.45 -8.67
C LEU A 595 -16.44 14.88 -8.35
N LYS A 596 -17.35 15.63 -7.72
CA LYS A 596 -17.12 16.99 -7.25
C LYS A 596 -15.96 17.06 -6.26
N SER A 597 -15.32 18.20 -6.20
CA SER A 597 -14.14 18.43 -5.37
C SER A 597 -14.40 18.48 -3.86
N ASN A 598 -15.66 18.71 -3.46
CA ASN A 598 -16.09 18.70 -2.07
C ASN A 598 -16.56 17.31 -1.59
N VAL A 599 -16.26 16.25 -2.35
CA VAL A 599 -16.48 14.88 -1.87
C VAL A 599 -15.39 14.51 -0.88
N GLN A 600 -15.78 14.09 0.31
CA GLN A 600 -14.91 13.68 1.40
C GLN A 600 -15.08 12.20 1.74
N ILE A 601 -14.03 11.61 2.30
CA ILE A 601 -14.07 10.28 2.92
C ILE A 601 -14.73 10.41 4.28
N VAL A 602 -15.68 9.51 4.59
CA VAL A 602 -16.27 9.41 5.93
C VAL A 602 -15.81 8.16 6.68
N ASN A 603 -15.39 7.12 5.95
CA ASN A 603 -14.87 5.87 6.51
C ASN A 603 -14.09 5.05 5.46
N GLY A 604 -13.45 3.96 5.88
CA GLY A 604 -12.70 3.05 5.01
C GLY A 604 -11.24 3.44 4.84
N ASN A 605 -10.45 2.52 4.28
CA ASN A 605 -9.00 2.71 4.07
C ASN A 605 -8.58 2.54 2.60
N GLY A 606 -9.55 2.48 1.67
CA GLY A 606 -9.27 2.45 0.24
C GLY A 606 -8.84 1.08 -0.31
N THR A 607 -8.81 0.03 0.52
CA THR A 607 -8.55 -1.35 0.08
C THR A 607 -9.81 -1.99 -0.50
N LYS A 608 -9.68 -3.10 -1.25
CA LYS A 608 -10.84 -3.82 -1.81
C LYS A 608 -11.78 -4.33 -0.70
N GLN A 609 -11.21 -4.80 0.42
CA GLN A 609 -11.92 -5.32 1.58
C GLN A 609 -12.57 -4.22 2.42
N ASN A 610 -11.95 -3.04 2.49
CA ASN A 610 -12.49 -1.87 3.19
C ASN A 610 -12.42 -0.57 2.34
N PRO A 611 -13.24 -0.49 1.27
CA PRO A 611 -13.21 0.66 0.35
C PRO A 611 -13.65 1.95 1.06
N PHE A 612 -13.23 3.09 0.53
CA PHE A 612 -13.70 4.38 1.03
C PHE A 612 -15.21 4.51 0.94
N GLN A 613 -15.82 4.93 2.05
CA GLN A 613 -17.18 5.45 2.07
C GLN A 613 -17.08 6.97 1.95
N ILE A 614 -17.92 7.57 1.12
CA ILE A 614 -17.81 8.98 0.74
C ILE A 614 -19.12 9.72 0.94
N ALA A 615 -19.02 11.03 1.19
CA ALA A 615 -20.13 11.96 1.34
C ALA A 615 -19.76 13.34 0.75
N LEU A 616 -20.76 14.20 0.52
CA LEU A 616 -20.48 15.63 0.32
C LEU A 616 -20.07 16.25 1.66
N GLN A 617 -19.14 17.21 1.60
CA GLN A 617 -18.74 18.03 2.74
C GLN A 617 -19.85 18.96 3.22
#